data_AF-A0AAP0RS32-F1
#
_entry.id   AF-A0AAP0RS32-F1
#
_cell.length_a   1.000
_cell.length_b   1.000
_cell.length_c   1.000
_cell.angle_alpha   90.00
_cell.angle_beta   90.00
_cell.angle_gamma   90.00
#
_symmetry.space_group_name_H-M   'P 1'
#
loop_
_entity.id
_entity.type
_entity.pdbx_description
1 polymer ?
#
loop_
_entity_poly.entity_id
_entity_poly.type
_entity_poly.pdbx_seq_one_letter_code
_entity_poly.pdbx_strand_id
1 'polypeptide(L)'
;MANPPRTRKRVLAIRRAPNGSAFQNCQYCGVSVAVALTDMHECESKRDGKRFKGQCGTPNVMKKSSDDQPISPFRLFMESFKERCKKENRIDVDREGFAMWKNMSKEERQTYVLQAEKVNSAYVKALLEEVDDMSEVNDEADSAMVGKFDQKLKRVNMVEHRLTIRNACGFDENGSINGFPITPNKIFMEEAIGAEYGEGFETFRPDGPLKVDVDFLNDRLQEGFLKRIRYAMKPDEAYGLIFSWDNVVADTGALKLNAWKQLALEEGKEISEDGDAQRLMLYAGADHVLHKIWEKAESELDRLKLRLSQLYYDNLLKLTKPMEGLEEWLDAVSTARIPCAIVSSLDRRNMIEALDRMGLKRYFQAIVTEEDGMESLAHRFLSAAVKLDRKPSKCVVFEDDPRGITAAHNCTMMAAALIGAHPAYDLVQADLAVASFNELSVINLRRLFAHKGSTFMDLQKQVMEKAPPKRKLTIDTIF
;
A
#
# COMPACT_ATOMS: atom_id res chain seq x y z
N MET A 1 32.32 52.68 7.37
CA MET A 1 32.50 51.21 7.49
C MET A 1 31.68 50.56 6.39
N ALA A 2 32.33 49.93 5.41
CA ALA A 2 31.68 49.31 4.26
C ALA A 2 31.26 47.87 4.60
N ASN A 3 30.03 47.49 4.23
CA ASN A 3 29.53 46.12 4.39
C ASN A 3 30.36 45.13 3.55
N PRO A 4 30.67 43.93 4.07
CA PRO A 4 31.45 42.94 3.32
C PRO A 4 30.63 42.34 2.18
N PRO A 5 31.27 41.91 1.08
CA PRO A 5 30.57 41.35 -0.07
C PRO A 5 30.01 39.96 0.26
N ARG A 6 28.72 39.76 0.00
CA ARG A 6 28.06 38.44 0.10
C ARG A 6 28.69 37.47 -0.91
N THR A 7 29.14 36.31 -0.43
CA THR A 7 29.58 35.18 -1.24
C THR A 7 28.41 34.65 -2.08
N ARG A 8 28.51 34.73 -3.41
CA ARG A 8 27.56 34.04 -4.31
C ARG A 8 27.77 32.53 -4.14
N LYS A 9 26.77 31.83 -3.59
CA LYS A 9 26.71 30.35 -3.67
C LYS A 9 26.81 29.96 -5.14
N ARG A 10 27.83 29.18 -5.52
CA ARG A 10 27.91 28.55 -6.84
C ARG A 10 26.71 27.63 -7.00
N VAL A 11 25.79 27.99 -7.89
CA VAL A 11 24.76 27.07 -8.37
C VAL A 11 25.47 26.07 -9.28
N LEU A 12 25.53 24.80 -8.87
CA LEU A 12 26.01 23.74 -9.75
C LEU A 12 25.04 23.65 -10.95
N ALA A 13 25.55 23.85 -12.16
CA ALA A 13 24.76 23.70 -13.37
C ALA A 13 24.28 22.24 -13.48
N ILE A 14 23.01 22.04 -13.83
CA ILE A 14 22.41 20.73 -14.02
C ILE A 14 23.13 20.04 -15.19
N ARG A 15 23.68 18.83 -14.96
CA ARG A 15 24.31 18.03 -16.02
C ARG A 15 23.27 17.70 -17.10
N ARG A 16 23.63 17.93 -18.36
CA ARG A 16 22.81 17.64 -19.56
C ARG A 16 23.61 16.72 -20.49
N ALA A 17 22.91 15.94 -21.30
CA ALA A 17 23.52 15.10 -22.33
C ALA A 17 24.16 15.99 -23.42
N PRO A 18 25.09 15.47 -24.26
CA PRO A 18 25.74 16.26 -25.31
C PRO A 18 24.77 16.93 -26.32
N ASN A 19 23.55 16.40 -26.45
CA ASN A 19 22.47 16.95 -27.28
C ASN A 19 21.56 17.97 -26.54
N GLY A 20 21.89 18.34 -25.29
CA GLY A 20 21.10 19.26 -24.46
C GLY A 20 19.91 18.62 -23.73
N SER A 21 19.65 17.32 -23.94
CA SER A 21 18.56 16.60 -23.26
C SER A 21 18.84 16.40 -21.77
N ALA A 22 17.76 16.26 -20.98
CA ALA A 22 17.84 15.79 -19.60
C ALA A 22 18.04 14.27 -19.51
N PHE A 23 17.96 13.55 -20.64
CA PHE A 23 18.05 12.10 -20.74
C PHE A 23 19.12 11.67 -21.75
N GLN A 24 19.77 10.54 -21.48
CA GLN A 24 20.75 9.89 -22.34
C GLN A 24 20.51 8.37 -22.35
N ASN A 25 20.64 7.73 -23.51
CA ASN A 25 20.54 6.27 -23.59
C ASN A 25 21.80 5.62 -23.01
N CYS A 26 21.60 4.62 -22.15
CA CYS A 26 22.66 3.78 -21.62
C CYS A 26 23.31 2.98 -22.76
N GLN A 27 24.64 3.03 -22.86
CA GLN A 27 25.38 2.35 -23.93
C GLN A 27 25.39 0.82 -23.78
N TYR A 28 25.06 0.29 -22.60
CA TYR A 28 25.12 -1.15 -22.31
C TYR A 28 23.76 -1.85 -22.46
N CYS A 29 22.66 -1.25 -22.00
CA CYS A 29 21.32 -1.84 -22.07
C CYS A 29 20.35 -1.11 -23.01
N GLY A 30 20.73 0.05 -23.56
CA GLY A 30 19.89 0.84 -24.48
C GLY A 30 18.77 1.66 -23.83
N VAL A 31 18.54 1.55 -22.52
CA VAL A 31 17.47 2.27 -21.80
C VAL A 31 17.77 3.77 -21.70
N SER A 32 16.77 4.62 -21.89
CA SER A 32 16.86 6.08 -21.72
C SER A 32 16.88 6.45 -20.24
N VAL A 33 18.00 6.99 -19.74
CA VAL A 33 18.22 7.32 -18.33
C VAL A 33 18.37 8.83 -18.16
N ALA A 34 17.79 9.39 -17.10
CA ALA A 34 18.01 10.80 -16.76
C ALA A 34 19.50 11.05 -16.47
N VAL A 35 20.07 12.12 -17.02
CA VAL A 35 21.51 12.44 -16.89
C VAL A 35 21.92 12.67 -15.42
N ALA A 36 21.00 13.11 -14.58
CA ALA A 36 21.22 13.26 -13.14
C ALA A 36 21.31 11.91 -12.39
N LEU A 37 20.89 10.81 -13.03
CA LEU A 37 20.78 9.47 -12.46
C LEU A 37 21.58 8.43 -13.25
N THR A 38 22.40 8.85 -14.23
CA THR A 38 23.21 7.93 -15.03
C THR A 38 24.16 7.10 -14.16
N ASP A 39 24.68 7.69 -13.07
CA ASP A 39 25.56 7.00 -12.11
C ASP A 39 24.80 6.01 -11.21
N MET A 40 23.46 6.02 -11.24
CA MET A 40 22.56 5.11 -10.48
C MET A 40 21.93 4.03 -11.36
N HIS A 41 22.26 3.99 -12.65
CA HIS A 41 21.71 2.98 -13.55
C HIS A 41 22.57 1.72 -13.50
N GLU A 42 22.11 0.74 -12.74
CA GLU A 42 22.75 -0.58 -12.68
C GLU A 42 22.42 -1.38 -13.94
N CYS A 43 23.46 -1.74 -14.68
CA CYS A 43 23.37 -2.62 -15.83
C CYS A 43 23.76 -4.03 -15.38
N GLU A 44 22.85 -5.00 -15.48
CA GLU A 44 23.12 -6.39 -15.10
C GLU A 44 24.06 -7.08 -16.10
N SER A 45 25.36 -6.82 -15.98
CA SER A 45 26.40 -7.68 -16.53
C SER A 45 27.19 -8.31 -15.37
N LYS A 46 26.68 -9.47 -14.90
CA LYS A 46 27.29 -10.54 -14.09
C LYS A 46 28.45 -10.17 -13.15
N ARG A 47 28.27 -10.38 -11.83
CA ARG A 47 29.32 -10.86 -10.90
C ARG A 47 28.72 -11.43 -9.60
N ASP A 48 29.06 -12.69 -9.32
CA ASP A 48 28.64 -13.50 -8.17
C ASP A 48 29.37 -13.14 -6.86
N GLY A 49 28.66 -13.23 -5.72
CA GLY A 49 29.22 -13.17 -4.36
C GLY A 49 28.29 -13.82 -3.33
N LYS A 50 28.79 -14.84 -2.61
CA LYS A 50 28.04 -15.85 -1.83
C LYS A 50 27.51 -15.35 -0.46
N ARG A 51 26.26 -15.73 -0.15
CA ARG A 51 25.55 -15.64 1.14
C ARG A 51 26.02 -16.69 2.17
N PHE A 52 26.08 -16.30 3.44
CA PHE A 52 26.17 -17.19 4.62
C PHE A 52 24.76 -17.63 5.08
N LYS A 53 24.60 -18.89 5.49
CA LYS A 53 23.35 -19.46 6.07
C LYS A 53 23.56 -19.77 7.57
N GLY A 54 22.67 -19.28 8.43
CA GLY A 54 22.47 -19.75 9.81
C GLY A 54 21.17 -20.56 9.93
N GLN A 55 21.12 -21.51 10.87
CA GLN A 55 20.06 -22.50 11.07
C GLN A 55 18.81 -21.96 11.78
N CYS A 56 17.68 -22.63 11.52
CA CYS A 56 16.33 -22.39 12.02
C CYS A 56 15.97 -23.43 13.10
N GLY A 57 15.28 -22.99 14.15
CA GLY A 57 14.49 -23.82 15.06
C GLY A 57 13.10 -23.21 15.22
N THR A 58 12.05 -24.01 15.05
CA THR A 58 10.64 -23.60 15.09
C THR A 58 10.01 -23.81 16.46
N PRO A 59 9.26 -22.84 17.03
CA PRO A 59 8.29 -23.10 18.08
C PRO A 59 6.88 -23.31 17.51
N ASN A 60 6.14 -24.26 18.10
CA ASN A 60 4.74 -24.55 17.85
C ASN A 60 3.85 -23.38 18.29
N VAL A 61 3.07 -22.79 17.38
CA VAL A 61 2.04 -21.79 17.70
C VAL A 61 0.66 -22.42 17.52
N MET A 62 -0.10 -22.51 18.60
CA MET A 62 -1.53 -22.82 18.57
C MET A 62 -2.27 -21.70 17.85
N LYS A 63 -3.04 -22.04 16.80
CA LYS A 63 -3.88 -21.10 16.04
C LYS A 63 -5.01 -20.55 16.93
N LYS A 64 -5.02 -19.23 17.17
CA LYS A 64 -6.22 -18.50 17.61
C LYS A 64 -7.02 -18.00 16.38
N SER A 65 -8.35 -17.98 16.51
CA SER A 65 -9.32 -17.66 15.46
C SER A 65 -9.34 -16.17 15.09
N SER A 66 -9.81 -15.86 13.88
CA SER A 66 -9.81 -14.55 13.22
C SER A 66 -10.74 -13.46 13.80
N ASP A 67 -11.33 -13.66 14.98
CA ASP A 67 -12.39 -12.80 15.53
C ASP A 67 -11.91 -11.78 16.57
N ASP A 68 -10.64 -11.81 16.97
CA ASP A 68 -10.08 -10.91 17.98
C ASP A 68 -9.29 -9.77 17.31
N GLN A 69 -9.96 -8.85 16.62
CA GLN A 69 -9.34 -7.61 16.12
C GLN A 69 -10.03 -6.39 16.74
N PRO A 70 -9.35 -5.23 16.84
CA PRO A 70 -9.98 -4.02 17.34
C PRO A 70 -11.14 -3.58 16.42
N ILE A 71 -12.31 -3.36 17.01
CA ILE A 71 -13.57 -3.05 16.34
C ILE A 71 -13.84 -1.55 16.46
N SER A 72 -14.29 -0.92 15.37
CA SER A 72 -14.68 0.49 15.38
C SER A 72 -16.11 0.69 15.93
N PRO A 73 -16.44 1.83 16.58
CA PRO A 73 -17.80 2.13 17.04
C PRO A 73 -18.83 2.05 15.91
N PHE A 74 -18.42 2.45 14.70
CA PHE A 74 -19.27 2.39 13.52
C PHE A 74 -19.54 0.94 13.09
N ARG A 75 -18.58 0.02 13.23
CA ARG A 75 -18.78 -1.42 12.92
C ARG A 75 -19.84 -2.06 13.83
N LEU A 76 -19.81 -1.78 15.13
CA LEU A 76 -20.84 -2.25 16.08
C LEU A 76 -22.22 -1.71 15.74
N PHE A 77 -22.29 -0.43 15.35
CA PHE A 77 -23.53 0.13 14.84
C PHE A 77 -24.01 -0.60 13.59
N MET A 78 -23.11 -0.84 12.63
CA MET A 78 -23.43 -1.48 11.36
C MET A 78 -23.89 -2.92 11.53
N GLU A 79 -23.34 -3.68 12.49
CA GLU A 79 -23.83 -5.01 12.86
C GLU A 79 -25.29 -4.93 13.35
N SER A 80 -25.57 -4.04 14.30
CA SER A 80 -26.93 -3.84 14.80
C SER A 80 -27.90 -3.26 13.76
N PHE A 81 -27.38 -2.55 12.76
CA PHE A 81 -28.16 -1.96 11.66
C PHE A 81 -28.47 -3.00 10.59
N LYS A 82 -27.50 -3.86 10.25
CA LYS A 82 -27.67 -4.99 9.32
C LYS A 82 -28.75 -5.96 9.81
N GLU A 83 -28.79 -6.25 11.11
CA GLU A 83 -29.86 -7.07 11.71
C GLU A 83 -31.26 -6.47 11.57
N ARG A 84 -31.35 -5.13 11.50
CA ARG A 84 -32.63 -4.40 11.36
C ARG A 84 -33.03 -4.15 9.90
N CYS A 85 -32.09 -4.26 8.96
CA CYS A 85 -32.32 -4.02 7.54
C CYS A 85 -32.70 -5.31 6.79
N LYS A 86 -33.79 -5.26 6.01
CA LYS A 86 -34.29 -6.40 5.19
C LYS A 86 -33.85 -6.36 3.72
N LYS A 87 -32.82 -5.58 3.37
CA LYS A 87 -32.40 -5.41 1.96
C LYS A 87 -31.41 -6.49 1.54
N GLU A 88 -31.56 -6.98 0.31
CA GLU A 88 -30.69 -8.04 -0.27
C GLU A 88 -29.33 -7.50 -0.75
N ASN A 89 -29.25 -6.24 -1.20
CA ASN A 89 -28.01 -5.67 -1.70
C ASN A 89 -27.13 -5.12 -0.58
N ARG A 90 -25.97 -5.76 -0.33
CA ARG A 90 -25.01 -5.40 0.72
C ARG A 90 -24.47 -3.97 0.55
N ILE A 91 -24.23 -3.52 -0.69
CA ILE A 91 -23.69 -2.19 -0.98
C ILE A 91 -24.69 -1.09 -0.55
N ASP A 92 -25.99 -1.31 -0.79
CA ASP A 92 -27.04 -0.35 -0.40
C ASP A 92 -27.22 -0.29 1.11
N VAL A 93 -27.07 -1.42 1.81
CA VAL A 93 -27.11 -1.48 3.28
C VAL A 93 -25.94 -0.71 3.89
N ASP A 94 -24.74 -0.88 3.35
CA ASP A 94 -23.56 -0.15 3.82
C ASP A 94 -23.67 1.35 3.54
N ARG A 95 -24.24 1.74 2.38
CA ARG A 95 -24.51 3.14 2.03
C ARG A 95 -25.50 3.81 2.99
N GLU A 96 -26.63 3.18 3.25
CA GLU A 96 -27.65 3.74 4.16
C GLU A 96 -27.18 3.75 5.61
N GLY A 97 -26.49 2.70 6.03
CA GLY A 97 -25.91 2.62 7.35
C GLY A 97 -24.88 3.73 7.57
N PHE A 98 -24.01 3.99 6.59
CA PHE A 98 -23.07 5.10 6.66
C PHE A 98 -23.76 6.46 6.71
N ALA A 99 -24.78 6.69 5.88
CA ALA A 99 -25.55 7.93 5.89
C ALA A 99 -26.27 8.15 7.24
N MET A 100 -26.85 7.09 7.81
CA MET A 100 -27.52 7.13 9.12
C MET A 100 -26.51 7.41 10.24
N TRP A 101 -25.35 6.73 10.24
CA TRP A 101 -24.29 7.00 11.19
C TRP A 101 -23.83 8.46 11.13
N LYS A 102 -23.62 9.01 9.92
CA LYS A 102 -23.22 10.41 9.72
C LYS A 102 -24.22 11.44 10.28
N ASN A 103 -25.51 11.11 10.26
CA ASN A 103 -26.59 11.97 10.77
C ASN A 103 -26.94 11.73 12.25
N MET A 104 -26.39 10.69 12.87
CA MET A 104 -26.62 10.32 14.27
C MET A 104 -26.02 11.34 15.26
N SER A 105 -26.69 11.57 16.39
CA SER A 105 -26.21 12.50 17.43
C SER A 105 -24.97 11.94 18.15
N LYS A 106 -24.21 12.81 18.84
CA LYS A 106 -23.03 12.37 19.59
C LYS A 106 -23.40 11.42 20.75
N GLU A 107 -24.54 11.66 21.38
CA GLU A 107 -25.06 10.87 22.48
C GLU A 107 -25.44 9.46 22.03
N GLU A 108 -26.07 9.33 20.86
CA GLU A 108 -26.43 8.04 20.26
C GLU A 108 -25.18 7.25 19.81
N ARG A 109 -24.15 7.94 19.28
CA ARG A 109 -22.87 7.32 18.95
C ARG A 109 -22.09 6.88 20.18
N GLN A 110 -22.25 7.57 21.31
CA GLN A 110 -21.51 7.31 22.55
C GLN A 110 -21.71 5.88 23.05
N THR A 111 -22.91 5.32 22.90
CA THR A 111 -23.20 3.93 23.28
C THR A 111 -22.31 2.94 22.52
N TYR A 112 -22.13 3.13 21.22
CA TYR A 112 -21.26 2.27 20.40
C TYR A 112 -19.77 2.53 20.65
N VAL A 113 -19.39 3.78 20.99
CA VAL A 113 -18.01 4.12 21.38
C VAL A 113 -17.60 3.36 22.64
N LEU A 114 -18.43 3.38 23.67
CA LEU A 114 -18.16 2.67 24.92
C LEU A 114 -18.11 1.15 24.73
N GLN A 115 -18.93 0.60 23.83
CA GLN A 115 -18.88 -0.82 23.49
C GLN A 115 -17.59 -1.19 22.75
N ALA A 116 -17.16 -0.38 21.77
CA ALA A 116 -15.91 -0.59 21.04
C ALA A 116 -14.68 -0.48 21.95
N GLU A 117 -14.63 0.50 22.85
CA GLU A 117 -13.56 0.64 23.84
C GLU A 117 -13.43 -0.59 24.73
N LYS A 118 -14.57 -1.18 25.15
CA LYS A 118 -14.57 -2.40 25.96
C LYS A 118 -13.98 -3.60 25.21
N VAL A 119 -14.36 -3.79 23.94
CA VAL A 119 -13.83 -4.88 23.09
C VAL A 119 -12.34 -4.67 22.82
N ASN A 120 -11.94 -3.45 22.45
CA ASN A 120 -10.55 -3.13 22.12
C ASN A 120 -9.65 -3.22 23.36
N SER A 121 -10.13 -2.82 24.54
CA SER A 121 -9.40 -2.99 25.79
C SER A 121 -9.18 -4.47 26.15
N ALA A 122 -10.14 -5.35 25.84
CA ALA A 122 -9.97 -6.79 26.05
C ALA A 122 -8.94 -7.39 25.10
N TYR A 123 -8.94 -6.95 23.83
CA TYR A 123 -7.95 -7.33 22.84
C TYR A 123 -6.52 -6.91 23.23
N VAL A 124 -6.33 -5.65 23.64
CA VAL A 124 -5.03 -5.15 24.10
C VAL A 124 -4.55 -5.89 25.34
N LYS A 125 -5.46 -6.25 26.25
CA LYS A 125 -5.12 -7.04 27.42
C LYS A 125 -4.64 -8.45 27.04
N ALA A 126 -5.29 -9.10 26.08
CA ALA A 126 -4.88 -10.41 25.58
C ALA A 126 -3.50 -10.37 24.91
N LEU A 127 -3.18 -9.30 24.17
CA LEU A 127 -1.85 -9.09 23.58
C LEU A 127 -0.75 -8.91 24.63
N LEU A 128 -1.03 -8.16 25.70
CA LEU A 128 -0.06 -7.96 26.80
C LEU A 128 0.19 -9.27 27.56
N GLU A 129 -0.85 -10.08 27.76
CA GLU A 129 -0.72 -11.41 28.37
C GLU A 129 0.12 -12.37 27.48
N GLU A 130 0.09 -12.23 26.15
CA GLU A 130 0.96 -13.00 25.24
C GLU A 130 2.44 -12.57 25.28
N VAL A 131 2.71 -11.30 25.61
CA VAL A 131 4.09 -10.78 25.76
C VAL A 131 4.68 -11.19 27.10
N ASP A 132 3.89 -11.25 28.16
CA ASP A 132 4.34 -11.69 29.49
C ASP A 132 4.62 -13.22 29.55
N ASP A 133 4.02 -14.02 28.67
CA ASP A 133 4.27 -15.48 28.56
C ASP A 133 5.56 -15.84 27.77
N MET A 134 6.28 -14.83 27.25
CA MET A 134 7.59 -15.00 26.62
C MET A 134 8.69 -14.99 27.69
N SER A 135 9.13 -16.17 28.13
CA SER A 135 10.18 -16.34 29.15
C SER A 135 11.47 -15.54 28.85
N GLU A 136 11.91 -14.73 29.82
CA GLU A 136 13.20 -14.05 29.84
C GLU A 136 14.36 -15.06 29.68
N VAL A 137 15.16 -14.91 28.61
CA VAL A 137 16.45 -15.60 28.46
C VAL A 137 17.55 -14.64 28.92
N ASN A 138 18.17 -14.94 30.06
CA ASN A 138 19.38 -14.30 30.56
C ASN A 138 20.60 -14.79 29.78
N ASP A 139 21.28 -13.90 29.06
CA ASP A 139 22.61 -14.15 28.51
C ASP A 139 23.66 -13.36 29.29
N GLU A 140 24.19 -13.97 30.35
CA GLU A 140 25.38 -13.51 31.09
C GLU A 140 26.36 -14.70 31.24
N ALA A 141 27.67 -14.45 30.98
CA ALA A 141 28.86 -15.34 31.02
C ALA A 141 29.27 -15.95 29.65
N ASP A 142 30.52 -15.88 29.16
CA ASP A 142 31.83 -15.91 29.85
C ASP A 142 32.95 -15.14 29.11
N SER A 143 33.90 -14.63 29.92
CA SER A 143 35.18 -14.04 29.52
C SER A 143 36.34 -15.06 29.59
N ALA A 144 37.33 -14.83 28.72
CA ALA A 144 38.79 -15.07 28.88
C ALA A 144 39.43 -16.47 28.59
N MET A 145 40.11 -16.54 27.42
CA MET A 145 41.51 -16.95 27.14
C MET A 145 42.10 -18.35 27.51
N VAL A 146 43.08 -18.75 26.66
CA VAL A 146 44.04 -19.89 26.70
C VAL A 146 43.54 -21.18 26.01
N GLY A 147 44.17 -21.79 24.99
CA GLY A 147 45.38 -21.52 24.21
C GLY A 147 45.78 -22.75 23.34
N LYS A 148 46.47 -22.47 22.21
CA LYS A 148 47.44 -23.30 21.43
C LYS A 148 46.98 -24.56 20.62
N PHE A 149 47.32 -24.51 19.32
CA PHE A 149 48.03 -25.50 18.45
C PHE A 149 47.66 -27.01 18.59
N ASP A 150 47.49 -27.84 17.55
CA ASP A 150 48.22 -27.94 16.28
C ASP A 150 47.59 -29.02 15.35
N GLN A 151 47.89 -28.94 14.06
CA GLN A 151 48.15 -30.04 13.09
C GLN A 151 47.16 -31.23 12.94
N LYS A 152 46.54 -31.39 11.76
CA LYS A 152 47.13 -32.10 10.58
C LYS A 152 46.10 -32.36 9.46
N LEU A 153 46.36 -31.72 8.32
CA LEU A 153 46.39 -32.26 6.96
C LEU A 153 45.95 -33.73 6.76
N LYS A 154 44.97 -33.97 5.87
CA LYS A 154 45.20 -34.66 4.57
C LYS A 154 43.93 -34.86 3.72
N ARG A 155 44.13 -34.52 2.44
CA ARG A 155 43.70 -35.20 1.21
C ARG A 155 42.30 -34.94 0.63
N VAL A 156 42.38 -34.03 -0.34
CA VAL A 156 41.69 -33.88 -1.62
C VAL A 156 41.44 -35.18 -2.42
N ASN A 157 40.40 -35.09 -3.27
CA ASN A 157 39.93 -35.94 -4.39
C ASN A 157 38.83 -36.96 -4.00
N MET A 158 37.71 -37.12 -4.73
CA MET A 158 37.35 -36.66 -6.08
C MET A 158 35.84 -36.91 -6.30
N VAL A 159 35.26 -36.17 -7.25
CA VAL A 159 34.14 -36.52 -8.12
C VAL A 159 32.69 -36.25 -7.65
N GLU A 160 32.07 -35.42 -8.51
CA GLU A 160 30.69 -35.04 -8.74
C GLU A 160 29.64 -36.15 -8.65
N HIS A 161 28.45 -35.78 -8.17
CA HIS A 161 27.10 -36.06 -8.75
C HIS A 161 26.10 -35.33 -7.84
N ARG A 162 25.67 -34.09 -8.15
CA ARG A 162 24.55 -33.67 -9.02
C ARG A 162 23.18 -34.11 -8.52
N LEU A 163 22.23 -33.15 -8.50
CA LEU A 163 20.75 -33.21 -8.27
C LEU A 163 20.34 -32.56 -6.93
N THR A 164 19.45 -31.57 -6.83
CA THR A 164 18.65 -30.83 -7.82
C THR A 164 18.08 -29.60 -7.10
N ILE A 165 18.33 -28.40 -7.61
CA ILE A 165 17.46 -27.25 -7.33
C ILE A 165 16.43 -27.25 -8.46
N ARG A 166 15.16 -27.41 -8.10
CA ARG A 166 14.05 -27.39 -9.03
C ARG A 166 13.82 -25.93 -9.45
N ASN A 167 14.61 -25.46 -10.40
CA ASN A 167 14.18 -24.44 -11.34
C ASN A 167 13.12 -25.08 -12.22
N ALA A 168 11.87 -24.64 -12.16
CA ALA A 168 10.94 -24.87 -13.24
C ALA A 168 11.16 -23.79 -14.31
N CYS A 169 12.28 -23.91 -15.02
CA CYS A 169 12.42 -23.40 -16.37
C CYS A 169 12.66 -24.64 -17.23
N GLY A 170 11.57 -25.27 -17.65
CA GLY A 170 11.56 -26.36 -18.61
C GLY A 170 10.77 -25.87 -19.81
N PHE A 171 11.48 -25.52 -20.88
CA PHE A 171 10.91 -25.59 -22.22
C PHE A 171 10.68 -27.06 -22.53
N ASP A 172 9.43 -27.43 -22.76
CA ASP A 172 9.09 -28.43 -23.77
C ASP A 172 8.13 -27.76 -24.75
N GLU A 173 8.53 -27.79 -26.01
CA GLU A 173 7.75 -27.36 -27.16
C GLU A 173 6.49 -28.23 -27.24
N ASN A 174 5.31 -27.62 -27.02
CA ASN A 174 4.16 -27.71 -27.93
C ASN A 174 2.95 -26.96 -27.34
N GLY A 175 2.50 -25.93 -28.07
CA GLY A 175 1.29 -25.17 -27.76
C GLY A 175 1.46 -23.65 -27.85
N SER A 176 2.10 -23.16 -28.91
CA SER A 176 2.19 -21.72 -29.19
C SER A 176 0.82 -21.13 -29.54
N ILE A 177 0.36 -20.18 -28.73
CA ILE A 177 -0.20 -18.90 -29.20
C ILE A 177 0.34 -17.79 -28.27
N ASN A 178 1.30 -17.00 -28.77
CA ASN A 178 1.77 -15.69 -28.27
C ASN A 178 2.74 -15.58 -27.05
N GLY A 179 3.78 -16.41 -26.97
CA GLY A 179 5.18 -15.93 -26.89
C GLY A 179 5.76 -15.07 -25.75
N PHE A 180 5.29 -15.09 -24.50
CA PHE A 180 6.07 -14.64 -23.31
C PHE A 180 5.65 -15.41 -22.03
N PRO A 181 6.56 -15.67 -21.06
CA PRO A 181 6.21 -16.35 -19.82
C PRO A 181 5.38 -15.43 -18.92
N ILE A 182 4.12 -15.80 -18.68
CA ILE A 182 3.28 -15.20 -17.65
C ILE A 182 3.88 -15.60 -16.29
N THR A 183 4.46 -14.66 -15.54
CA THR A 183 4.80 -14.88 -14.13
C THR A 183 3.49 -14.94 -13.33
N PRO A 184 3.05 -16.12 -12.82
CA PRO A 184 1.64 -16.31 -12.44
C PRO A 184 1.24 -15.76 -11.08
N ASN A 185 2.15 -15.11 -10.34
CA ASN A 185 2.08 -15.21 -8.89
C ASN A 185 1.53 -14.00 -8.15
N LYS A 186 1.67 -12.75 -8.64
CA LYS A 186 1.33 -11.58 -7.80
C LYS A 186 -0.14 -11.13 -7.81
N ILE A 187 -0.94 -11.52 -8.80
CA ILE A 187 -2.36 -11.06 -8.93
C ILE A 187 -3.24 -11.63 -7.80
N PHE A 188 -2.97 -12.87 -7.41
CA PHE A 188 -3.68 -13.58 -6.35
C PHE A 188 -2.76 -13.89 -5.17
N MET A 189 -1.81 -13.00 -4.88
CA MET A 189 -1.03 -13.08 -3.65
C MET A 189 -1.59 -12.11 -2.62
N GLU A 190 -1.39 -12.46 -1.36
CA GLU A 190 -1.64 -11.52 -0.28
C GLU A 190 -0.57 -10.42 -0.35
N GLU A 191 -1.01 -9.17 -0.53
CA GLU A 191 -0.08 -8.06 -0.66
C GLU A 191 0.45 -7.62 0.71
N ALA A 192 1.77 -7.54 0.82
CA ALA A 192 2.41 -6.99 2.00
C ALA A 192 2.19 -5.46 2.02
N ILE A 193 1.73 -4.94 3.18
CA ILE A 193 1.58 -3.50 3.43
C ILE A 193 2.95 -2.79 3.24
N GLY A 194 4.03 -3.45 3.69
CA GLY A 194 5.34 -2.84 3.94
C GLY A 194 5.40 -2.43 5.41
N ALA A 195 6.50 -2.74 6.10
CA ALA A 195 6.50 -2.60 7.56
C ALA A 195 6.51 -1.13 8.00
N GLU A 196 6.44 -0.97 9.32
CA GLU A 196 6.12 0.23 10.08
C GLU A 196 6.83 1.51 9.61
N TYR A 197 6.26 2.66 9.99
CA TYR A 197 6.79 4.01 9.75
C TYR A 197 8.34 4.05 9.69
N GLY A 198 8.91 4.35 8.51
CA GLY A 198 10.36 4.50 8.32
C GLY A 198 11.07 3.31 7.65
N GLU A 199 10.35 2.27 7.22
CA GLU A 199 10.88 1.33 6.23
C GLU A 199 10.89 1.96 4.83
N GLY A 200 12.03 2.56 4.50
CA GLY A 200 12.42 2.84 3.14
C GLY A 200 12.92 1.59 2.41
N PHE A 201 13.00 1.65 1.08
CA PHE A 201 13.67 0.60 0.32
C PHE A 201 15.18 0.89 0.22
N GLU A 202 16.00 -0.14 0.37
CA GLU A 202 17.45 -0.04 0.22
C GLU A 202 17.82 -0.14 -1.26
N THR A 203 18.51 0.87 -1.78
CA THR A 203 19.18 0.79 -3.08
C THR A 203 20.67 0.73 -2.86
N PHE A 204 21.34 -0.28 -3.41
CA PHE A 204 22.79 -0.36 -3.33
C PHE A 204 23.42 0.72 -4.20
N ARG A 205 24.43 1.41 -3.65
CA ARG A 205 25.29 2.33 -4.40
C ARG A 205 26.75 1.91 -4.22
N PRO A 206 27.64 2.37 -5.12
CA PRO A 206 29.09 2.22 -4.92
C PRO A 206 29.59 2.80 -3.58
N ASP A 207 28.87 3.81 -3.04
CA ASP A 207 29.20 4.49 -1.78
C ASP A 207 28.54 3.87 -0.52
N GLY A 208 27.84 2.73 -0.66
CA GLY A 208 27.10 2.04 0.41
C GLY A 208 25.59 1.94 0.17
N PRO A 209 24.84 1.24 1.05
CA PRO A 209 23.39 1.13 0.94
C PRO A 209 22.73 2.50 1.18
N LEU A 210 21.91 2.97 0.24
CA LEU A 210 21.04 4.13 0.42
C LEU A 210 19.65 3.64 0.84
N LYS A 211 19.31 3.87 2.10
CA LYS A 211 17.94 3.72 2.60
C LYS A 211 17.11 4.90 2.08
N VAL A 212 16.17 4.63 1.18
CA VAL A 212 15.22 5.62 0.65
C VAL A 212 13.94 5.51 1.46
N ASP A 213 13.89 6.19 2.60
CA ASP A 213 12.70 6.26 3.44
C ASP A 213 11.83 7.50 3.13
N VAL A 214 10.68 7.55 3.79
CA VAL A 214 9.66 8.58 3.62
C VAL A 214 10.21 9.97 3.94
N ASP A 215 11.01 10.08 5.01
CA ASP A 215 11.60 11.34 5.46
C ASP A 215 12.66 11.83 4.48
N PHE A 216 13.54 10.94 4.03
CA PHE A 216 14.52 11.21 2.98
C PHE A 216 13.85 11.72 1.70
N LEU A 217 12.74 11.10 1.27
CA LEU A 217 12.00 11.54 0.09
C LEU A 217 11.32 12.89 0.29
N ASN A 218 10.71 13.13 1.46
CA ASN A 218 10.11 14.43 1.80
C ASN A 218 11.17 15.56 1.81
N ASP A 219 12.40 15.27 2.25
CA ASP A 219 13.53 16.20 2.28
C ASP A 219 14.21 16.39 0.92
N ARG A 220 14.31 15.33 0.11
CA ARG A 220 14.91 15.41 -1.23
C ARG A 220 13.99 16.07 -2.25
N LEU A 221 12.68 15.81 -2.17
CA LEU A 221 11.68 16.37 -3.08
C LEU A 221 11.21 17.78 -2.64
N GLN A 222 12.07 18.52 -1.95
CA GLN A 222 11.83 19.92 -1.60
C GLN A 222 11.63 20.76 -2.86
N GLU A 223 10.55 21.55 -2.84
CA GLU A 223 10.18 22.38 -3.97
C GLU A 223 11.21 23.48 -4.18
N GLY A 224 11.78 23.56 -5.37
CA GLY A 224 12.63 24.69 -5.75
C GLY A 224 11.85 26.02 -5.73
N PHE A 225 12.58 27.14 -5.71
CA PHE A 225 11.99 28.49 -5.60
C PHE A 225 10.85 28.76 -6.60
N LEU A 226 11.02 28.38 -7.86
CA LEU A 226 10.00 28.58 -8.90
C LEU A 226 8.75 27.70 -8.69
N LYS A 227 8.92 26.45 -8.23
CA LYS A 227 7.79 25.56 -7.90
C LYS A 227 6.98 26.11 -6.74
N ARG A 228 7.65 26.64 -5.70
CA ARG A 228 6.97 27.26 -4.55
C ARG A 228 6.10 28.45 -4.97
N ILE A 229 6.58 29.32 -5.85
CA ILE A 229 5.78 30.45 -6.37
C ILE A 229 4.59 29.93 -7.18
N ARG A 230 4.81 28.93 -8.04
CA ARG A 230 3.74 28.31 -8.83
C ARG A 230 2.65 27.73 -7.94
N TYR A 231 3.03 26.98 -6.90
CA TYR A 231 2.08 26.38 -5.98
C TYR A 231 1.41 27.39 -5.05
N ALA A 232 2.07 28.51 -4.74
CA ALA A 232 1.41 29.63 -4.06
C ALA A 232 0.30 30.26 -4.91
N MET A 233 0.48 30.33 -6.23
CA MET A 233 -0.54 30.84 -7.16
C MET A 233 -1.63 29.80 -7.50
N LYS A 234 -1.24 28.53 -7.61
CA LYS A 234 -2.09 27.39 -7.96
C LYS A 234 -1.79 26.22 -7.02
N PRO A 235 -2.45 26.15 -5.85
CA PRO A 235 -2.13 25.15 -4.84
C PRO A 235 -2.42 23.71 -5.27
N ASP A 236 -3.36 23.52 -6.20
CA ASP A 236 -3.75 22.17 -6.66
C ASP A 236 -2.61 21.44 -7.36
N GLU A 237 -1.78 22.16 -8.13
CA GLU A 237 -0.66 21.59 -8.88
C GLU A 237 0.42 20.99 -7.95
N ALA A 238 0.39 21.34 -6.66
CA ALA A 238 1.31 20.85 -5.64
C ALA A 238 1.00 19.42 -5.18
N TYR A 239 -0.23 18.94 -5.40
CA TYR A 239 -0.63 17.60 -5.01
C TYR A 239 -0.20 16.57 -6.06
N GLY A 240 -0.15 15.30 -5.65
CA GLY A 240 -0.02 14.15 -6.54
C GLY A 240 -1.11 13.14 -6.23
N LEU A 241 -1.74 12.56 -7.25
CA LEU A 241 -2.77 11.54 -7.07
C LEU A 241 -2.21 10.19 -7.49
N ILE A 242 -2.40 9.18 -6.65
CA ILE A 242 -1.93 7.82 -6.89
C ILE A 242 -3.17 6.93 -6.84
N PHE A 243 -3.43 6.20 -7.92
CA PHE A 243 -4.61 5.34 -8.02
C PHE A 243 -4.16 3.89 -8.04
N SER A 244 -4.73 3.08 -7.16
CA SER A 244 -4.62 1.63 -7.28
C SER A 244 -5.40 1.12 -8.49
N TRP A 245 -4.95 0.03 -9.09
CA TRP A 245 -5.63 -0.56 -10.24
C TRP A 245 -6.90 -1.29 -9.81
N ASP A 246 -6.75 -2.19 -8.84
CA ASP A 246 -7.81 -3.08 -8.38
C ASP A 246 -8.92 -2.29 -7.69
N ASN A 247 -10.17 -2.51 -8.13
CA ASN A 247 -11.41 -1.90 -7.62
C ASN A 247 -11.41 -0.37 -7.49
N VAL A 248 -10.45 0.31 -8.10
CA VAL A 248 -10.31 1.78 -8.08
C VAL A 248 -10.31 2.31 -9.50
N VAL A 249 -9.38 1.87 -10.35
CA VAL A 249 -9.41 2.23 -11.77
C VAL A 249 -10.34 1.33 -12.56
N ALA A 250 -10.34 0.04 -12.21
CA ALA A 250 -11.10 -1.02 -12.86
C ALA A 250 -11.87 -1.83 -11.83
N ASP A 251 -13.09 -2.26 -12.14
CA ASP A 251 -13.81 -3.28 -11.35
C ASP A 251 -13.17 -4.66 -11.58
N THR A 252 -12.05 -4.89 -10.91
CA THR A 252 -11.33 -6.16 -10.98
C THR A 252 -11.92 -7.20 -10.04
N GLY A 253 -12.74 -6.81 -9.08
CA GLY A 253 -13.44 -7.72 -8.18
C GLY A 253 -14.37 -8.65 -8.94
N ALA A 254 -15.19 -8.09 -9.84
CA ALA A 254 -16.02 -8.89 -10.73
C ALA A 254 -15.19 -9.83 -11.62
N LEU A 255 -14.01 -9.38 -12.10
CA LEU A 255 -13.12 -10.19 -12.93
C LEU A 255 -12.51 -11.36 -12.15
N LYS A 256 -12.00 -11.11 -10.93
CA LYS A 256 -11.43 -12.13 -10.04
C LYS A 256 -12.49 -13.17 -9.68
N LEU A 257 -13.70 -12.75 -9.29
CA LEU A 257 -14.80 -13.67 -8.99
C LEU A 257 -15.22 -14.51 -10.20
N ASN A 258 -15.30 -13.91 -11.38
CA ASN A 258 -15.64 -14.65 -12.61
C ASN A 258 -14.56 -15.68 -12.97
N ALA A 259 -13.28 -15.36 -12.77
CA ALA A 259 -12.18 -16.31 -12.98
C ALA A 259 -12.29 -17.50 -12.00
N TRP A 260 -12.60 -17.23 -10.73
CA TRP A 260 -12.86 -18.28 -9.74
C TRP A 260 -14.05 -19.16 -10.11
N LYS A 261 -15.18 -18.57 -10.52
CA LYS A 261 -16.38 -19.30 -10.97
C LYS A 261 -16.09 -20.20 -12.19
N GLN A 262 -15.34 -19.70 -13.16
CA GLN A 262 -14.93 -20.49 -14.33
C GLN A 262 -14.02 -21.65 -13.93
N LEU A 263 -13.02 -21.40 -13.08
CA LEU A 263 -12.14 -22.45 -12.58
C LEU A 263 -12.90 -23.53 -11.80
N ALA A 264 -13.87 -23.13 -10.98
CA ALA A 264 -14.72 -24.05 -10.23
C ALA A 264 -15.51 -24.97 -11.16
N LEU A 265 -16.11 -24.41 -12.21
CA LEU A 265 -16.85 -25.17 -13.22
C LEU A 265 -15.94 -26.16 -13.95
N GLU A 266 -14.72 -25.75 -14.32
CA GLU A 266 -13.73 -26.63 -14.97
C GLU A 266 -13.32 -27.80 -14.06
N GLU A 267 -13.23 -27.58 -12.76
CA GLU A 267 -12.85 -28.59 -11.77
C GLU A 267 -14.06 -29.37 -11.18
N GLY A 268 -15.28 -29.10 -11.65
CA GLY A 268 -16.51 -29.73 -11.15
C GLY A 268 -16.82 -29.40 -9.69
N LYS A 269 -16.46 -28.19 -9.24
CA LYS A 269 -16.66 -27.69 -7.88
C LYS A 269 -17.74 -26.61 -7.85
N GLU A 270 -18.44 -26.53 -6.74
CA GLU A 270 -19.34 -25.40 -6.44
C GLU A 270 -18.61 -24.35 -5.62
N ILE A 271 -18.89 -23.08 -5.92
CA ILE A 271 -18.48 -21.93 -5.10
C ILE A 271 -19.70 -21.47 -4.33
N SER A 272 -19.55 -21.36 -3.00
CA SER A 272 -20.56 -20.73 -2.16
C SER A 272 -20.73 -19.26 -2.55
N GLU A 273 -21.97 -18.81 -2.70
CA GLU A 273 -22.29 -17.39 -2.90
C GLU A 273 -22.27 -16.57 -1.59
N ASP A 274 -21.84 -17.18 -0.49
CA ASP A 274 -21.64 -16.47 0.77
C ASP A 274 -20.62 -15.34 0.62
N GLY A 275 -20.91 -14.20 1.25
CA GLY A 275 -20.10 -13.00 1.09
C GLY A 275 -18.73 -13.08 1.77
N ASP A 276 -18.56 -13.92 2.79
CA ASP A 276 -17.23 -14.13 3.39
C ASP A 276 -16.34 -14.97 2.46
N ALA A 277 -16.91 -15.95 1.77
CA ALA A 277 -16.22 -16.74 0.75
C ALA A 277 -15.80 -15.87 -0.44
N GLN A 278 -16.68 -14.98 -0.91
CA GLN A 278 -16.35 -14.02 -1.98
C GLN A 278 -15.26 -13.04 -1.55
N ARG A 279 -15.30 -12.53 -0.32
CA ARG A 279 -14.25 -11.65 0.22
C ARG A 279 -12.89 -12.35 0.27
N LEU A 280 -12.85 -13.62 0.71
CA LEU A 280 -11.64 -14.45 0.67
C LEU A 280 -11.09 -14.59 -0.75
N MET A 281 -11.96 -14.84 -1.74
CA MET A 281 -11.55 -14.97 -3.15
C MET A 281 -10.98 -13.68 -3.76
N LEU A 282 -11.38 -12.52 -3.24
CA LEU A 282 -10.94 -11.22 -3.73
C LEU A 282 -9.60 -10.77 -3.14
N TYR A 283 -9.41 -10.97 -1.84
CA TYR A 283 -8.33 -10.31 -1.08
C TYR A 283 -7.31 -11.26 -0.45
N ALA A 284 -7.62 -12.56 -0.36
CA ALA A 284 -6.68 -13.57 0.13
C ALA A 284 -5.86 -14.17 -1.01
N GLY A 285 -4.70 -14.73 -0.65
CA GLY A 285 -3.89 -15.46 -1.61
C GLY A 285 -4.61 -16.68 -2.20
N ALA A 286 -4.43 -16.96 -3.50
CA ALA A 286 -5.01 -18.13 -4.17
C ALA A 286 -4.68 -19.44 -3.44
N ASP A 287 -3.49 -19.53 -2.84
CA ASP A 287 -3.10 -20.64 -1.98
C ASP A 287 -4.09 -20.91 -0.85
N HIS A 288 -4.38 -19.85 -0.09
CA HIS A 288 -5.28 -19.93 1.05
C HIS A 288 -6.69 -20.31 0.59
N VAL A 289 -7.16 -19.71 -0.52
CA VAL A 289 -8.49 -20.01 -1.08
C VAL A 289 -8.58 -21.48 -1.54
N LEU A 290 -7.60 -21.96 -2.31
CA LEU A 290 -7.59 -23.33 -2.86
C LEU A 290 -7.48 -24.39 -1.75
N HIS A 291 -6.69 -24.13 -0.71
CA HIS A 291 -6.59 -25.03 0.44
C HIS A 291 -7.85 -25.03 1.29
N LYS A 292 -8.39 -23.85 1.62
CA LYS A 292 -9.51 -23.72 2.55
C LYS A 292 -10.85 -24.16 1.94
N ILE A 293 -11.06 -23.93 0.64
CA ILE A 293 -12.35 -24.17 -0.01
C ILE A 293 -12.40 -25.53 -0.72
N TRP A 294 -11.30 -25.97 -1.33
CA TRP A 294 -11.29 -27.19 -2.16
C TRP A 294 -10.37 -28.32 -1.66
N GLU A 295 -9.67 -28.13 -0.53
CA GLU A 295 -8.81 -29.14 0.11
C GLU A 295 -7.83 -29.81 -0.88
N LYS A 296 -7.28 -29.02 -1.82
CA LYS A 296 -6.42 -29.55 -2.88
C LYS A 296 -5.01 -29.88 -2.37
N ALA A 297 -4.40 -30.91 -2.96
CA ALA A 297 -3.01 -31.28 -2.71
C ALA A 297 -2.04 -30.27 -3.36
N GLU A 298 -0.86 -30.10 -2.76
CA GLU A 298 0.18 -29.16 -3.23
C GLU A 298 0.58 -29.37 -4.70
N SER A 299 0.52 -30.61 -5.21
CA SER A 299 0.87 -30.93 -6.60
C SER A 299 -0.05 -30.28 -7.64
N GLU A 300 -1.31 -30.02 -7.29
CA GLU A 300 -2.31 -29.43 -8.19
C GLU A 300 -2.35 -27.90 -8.09
N LEU A 301 -1.75 -27.34 -7.04
CA LEU A 301 -1.88 -25.94 -6.68
C LEU A 301 -1.30 -25.02 -7.75
N ASP A 302 -0.11 -25.34 -8.27
CA ASP A 302 0.55 -24.58 -9.33
C ASP A 302 -0.25 -24.61 -10.64
N ARG A 303 -0.83 -25.77 -11.00
CA ARG A 303 -1.68 -25.92 -12.18
C ARG A 303 -2.92 -25.02 -12.07
N LEU A 304 -3.59 -25.05 -10.92
CA LEU A 304 -4.81 -24.28 -10.68
C LEU A 304 -4.53 -22.78 -10.65
N LYS A 305 -3.44 -22.33 -10.02
CA LYS A 305 -3.02 -20.91 -10.04
C LYS A 305 -2.72 -20.40 -11.43
N LEU A 306 -1.99 -21.19 -12.23
CA LEU A 306 -1.68 -20.82 -13.60
C LEU A 306 -2.96 -20.69 -14.42
N ARG A 307 -3.89 -21.66 -14.27
CA ARG A 307 -5.18 -21.62 -14.95
C ARG A 307 -6.04 -20.43 -14.49
N LEU A 308 -6.09 -20.16 -13.20
CA LEU A 308 -6.80 -19.01 -12.63
C LEU A 308 -6.27 -17.70 -13.20
N SER A 309 -4.94 -17.56 -13.28
CA SER A 309 -4.29 -16.39 -13.84
C SER A 309 -4.63 -16.20 -15.33
N GLN A 310 -4.63 -17.29 -16.11
CA GLN A 310 -5.06 -17.24 -17.51
C GLN A 310 -6.52 -16.77 -17.65
N LEU A 311 -7.44 -17.34 -16.87
CA LEU A 311 -8.85 -16.93 -16.87
C LEU A 311 -9.02 -15.45 -16.48
N TYR A 312 -8.23 -14.98 -15.51
CA TYR A 312 -8.20 -13.56 -15.15
C TYR A 312 -7.74 -12.68 -16.32
N TYR A 313 -6.64 -13.02 -16.99
CA TYR A 313 -6.15 -12.25 -18.14
C TYR A 313 -7.14 -12.27 -19.31
N ASP A 314 -7.77 -13.41 -19.59
CA ASP A 314 -8.82 -13.52 -20.63
C ASP A 314 -10.02 -12.62 -20.31
N ASN A 315 -10.37 -12.48 -19.04
CA ASN A 315 -11.43 -11.58 -18.58
C ASN A 315 -10.97 -10.11 -18.62
N LEU A 316 -9.70 -9.83 -18.30
CA LEU A 316 -9.10 -8.49 -18.38
C LEU A 316 -9.10 -7.95 -19.82
N LEU A 317 -8.87 -8.80 -20.82
CA LEU A 317 -8.93 -8.40 -22.24
C LEU A 317 -10.31 -7.90 -22.67
N LYS A 318 -11.38 -8.37 -21.99
CA LYS A 318 -12.77 -7.96 -22.26
C LYS A 318 -13.16 -6.69 -21.51
N LEU A 319 -12.33 -6.26 -20.55
CA LEU A 319 -12.60 -5.06 -19.77
C LEU A 319 -12.34 -3.81 -20.61
N THR A 320 -13.39 -3.02 -20.84
CA THR A 320 -13.37 -1.84 -21.71
C THR A 320 -13.78 -0.55 -21.00
N LYS A 321 -14.42 -0.66 -19.83
CA LYS A 321 -14.93 0.49 -19.08
C LYS A 321 -14.17 0.66 -17.77
N PRO A 322 -13.80 1.89 -17.40
CA PRO A 322 -13.26 2.19 -16.09
C PRO A 322 -14.36 2.19 -15.01
N MET A 323 -13.93 2.32 -13.76
CA MET A 323 -14.83 2.53 -12.62
C MET A 323 -15.72 3.77 -12.83
N GLU A 324 -16.96 3.71 -12.33
CA GLU A 324 -17.96 4.77 -12.54
C GLU A 324 -17.49 6.13 -11.97
N GLY A 325 -17.58 7.17 -12.80
CA GLY A 325 -17.19 8.54 -12.45
C GLY A 325 -15.68 8.81 -12.53
N LEU A 326 -14.86 7.80 -12.81
CA LEU A 326 -13.40 7.97 -12.84
C LEU A 326 -12.95 8.87 -13.99
N GLU A 327 -13.52 8.72 -15.18
CA GLU A 327 -13.11 9.52 -16.35
C GLU A 327 -13.40 11.01 -16.12
N GLU A 328 -14.60 11.33 -15.61
CA GLU A 328 -14.99 12.70 -15.25
C GLU A 328 -14.10 13.29 -14.15
N TRP A 329 -13.73 12.46 -13.17
CA TRP A 329 -12.79 12.86 -12.12
C TRP A 329 -11.38 13.12 -12.67
N LEU A 330 -10.87 12.24 -13.54
CA LEU A 330 -9.58 12.38 -14.19
C LEU A 330 -9.53 13.63 -15.10
N ASP A 331 -10.63 13.96 -15.76
CA ASP A 331 -10.77 15.22 -16.51
C ASP A 331 -10.72 16.46 -15.60
N ALA A 332 -11.41 16.43 -14.46
CA ALA A 332 -11.41 17.53 -13.50
C ALA A 332 -10.00 17.78 -12.93
N VAL A 333 -9.27 16.74 -12.55
CA VAL A 333 -7.91 16.86 -12.00
C VAL A 333 -6.88 17.22 -13.07
N SER A 334 -7.06 16.74 -14.31
CA SER A 334 -6.25 17.13 -15.46
C SER A 334 -6.42 18.63 -15.78
N THR A 335 -7.65 19.14 -15.73
CA THR A 335 -7.94 20.57 -15.88
C THR A 335 -7.27 21.40 -14.78
N ALA A 336 -7.24 20.89 -13.56
CA ALA A 336 -6.52 21.48 -12.43
C ALA A 336 -4.98 21.25 -12.47
N ARG A 337 -4.48 20.51 -13.47
CA ARG A 337 -3.07 20.16 -13.69
C ARG A 337 -2.44 19.40 -12.52
N ILE A 338 -3.21 18.54 -11.88
CA ILE A 338 -2.74 17.66 -10.81
C ILE A 338 -2.18 16.38 -11.47
N PRO A 339 -0.91 16.03 -11.25
CA PRO A 339 -0.34 14.83 -11.82
C PRO A 339 -0.87 13.56 -11.14
N CYS A 340 -1.15 12.54 -11.94
CA CYS A 340 -1.72 11.26 -11.56
C CYS A 340 -0.76 10.11 -11.89
N ALA A 341 -0.65 9.15 -10.97
CA ALA A 341 0.03 7.88 -11.15
C ALA A 341 -0.94 6.73 -10.98
N ILE A 342 -0.63 5.61 -11.62
CA ILE A 342 -1.31 4.34 -11.37
C ILE A 342 -0.36 3.31 -10.78
N VAL A 343 -0.87 2.49 -9.87
CA VAL A 343 -0.12 1.43 -9.18
C VAL A 343 -0.85 0.11 -9.38
N SER A 344 -0.12 -0.92 -9.78
CA SER A 344 -0.67 -2.26 -10.00
C SER A 344 0.36 -3.36 -9.82
N SER A 345 -0.12 -4.56 -9.52
CA SER A 345 0.63 -5.82 -9.57
C SER A 345 0.62 -6.49 -10.95
N LEU A 346 -0.03 -5.89 -11.96
CA LEU A 346 0.01 -6.38 -13.35
C LEU A 346 1.35 -6.06 -14.03
N ASP A 347 1.68 -6.83 -15.07
CA ASP A 347 2.78 -6.53 -15.97
C ASP A 347 2.52 -5.25 -16.77
N ARG A 348 3.61 -4.62 -17.22
CA ARG A 348 3.51 -3.30 -17.87
C ARG A 348 2.76 -3.34 -19.18
N ARG A 349 2.90 -4.43 -19.94
CA ARG A 349 2.23 -4.59 -21.23
C ARG A 349 0.71 -4.63 -21.04
N ASN A 350 0.22 -5.52 -20.19
CA ASN A 350 -1.22 -5.67 -19.95
C ASN A 350 -1.82 -4.41 -19.30
N MET A 351 -1.09 -3.75 -18.40
CA MET A 351 -1.51 -2.48 -17.82
C MET A 351 -1.69 -1.38 -18.88
N ILE A 352 -0.69 -1.18 -19.73
CA ILE A 352 -0.75 -0.18 -20.79
C ILE A 352 -1.87 -0.50 -21.78
N GLU A 353 -2.02 -1.76 -22.17
CA GLU A 353 -3.05 -2.18 -23.11
C GLU A 353 -4.46 -1.98 -22.53
N ALA A 354 -4.67 -2.28 -21.25
CA ALA A 354 -5.93 -2.04 -20.56
C ALA A 354 -6.26 -0.53 -20.48
N LEU A 355 -5.28 0.31 -20.14
CA LEU A 355 -5.44 1.76 -20.12
C LEU A 355 -5.70 2.37 -21.50
N ASP A 356 -5.05 1.84 -22.55
CA ASP A 356 -5.28 2.26 -23.93
C ASP A 356 -6.69 1.88 -24.40
N ARG A 357 -7.17 0.68 -24.08
CA ARG A 357 -8.55 0.25 -24.36
C ARG A 357 -9.60 1.14 -23.71
N MET A 358 -9.37 1.57 -22.47
CA MET A 358 -10.26 2.47 -21.74
C MET A 358 -10.06 3.95 -22.10
N GLY A 359 -9.06 4.29 -22.93
CA GLY A 359 -8.73 5.67 -23.28
C GLY A 359 -8.10 6.50 -22.15
N LEU A 360 -7.69 5.86 -21.04
CA LEU A 360 -7.24 6.54 -19.81
C LEU A 360 -5.74 6.82 -19.74
N LYS A 361 -4.93 6.21 -20.60
CA LYS A 361 -3.46 6.36 -20.57
C LYS A 361 -2.99 7.82 -20.56
N ARG A 362 -3.74 8.72 -21.22
CA ARG A 362 -3.45 10.16 -21.31
C ARG A 362 -3.42 10.88 -19.94
N TYR A 363 -4.12 10.35 -18.94
CA TYR A 363 -4.24 11.00 -17.62
C TYR A 363 -3.07 10.68 -16.69
N PHE A 364 -2.41 9.53 -16.88
CA PHE A 364 -1.38 9.04 -15.97
C PHE A 364 0.01 9.40 -16.46
N GLN A 365 0.73 10.26 -15.72
CA GLN A 365 2.13 10.60 -16.05
C GLN A 365 3.09 9.51 -15.60
N ALA A 366 2.70 8.69 -14.62
CA ALA A 366 3.50 7.60 -14.10
C ALA A 366 2.67 6.32 -14.00
N ILE A 367 3.30 5.20 -14.37
CA ILE A 367 2.73 3.86 -14.25
C ILE A 367 3.74 3.03 -13.45
N VAL A 368 3.30 2.52 -12.31
CA VAL A 368 4.05 1.59 -11.44
C VAL A 368 3.42 0.21 -11.57
N THR A 369 4.22 -0.76 -11.99
CA THR A 369 3.80 -2.12 -12.34
C THR A 369 4.68 -3.15 -11.65
N GLU A 370 4.40 -4.45 -11.82
CA GLU A 370 5.22 -5.52 -11.23
C GLU A 370 6.71 -5.40 -11.58
N GLU A 371 7.01 -5.06 -12.84
CA GLU A 371 8.38 -4.88 -13.36
C GLU A 371 9.19 -3.81 -12.62
N ASP A 372 8.55 -2.88 -11.89
CA ASP A 372 9.27 -1.90 -11.06
C ASP A 372 9.88 -2.53 -9.79
N GLY A 373 9.67 -3.84 -9.55
CA GLY A 373 10.38 -4.60 -8.53
C GLY A 373 9.98 -4.29 -7.09
N MET A 374 8.84 -3.63 -6.88
CA MET A 374 8.40 -3.18 -5.56
C MET A 374 7.68 -4.30 -4.81
N GLU A 375 8.21 -4.68 -3.65
CA GLU A 375 7.75 -5.81 -2.85
C GLU A 375 6.46 -5.53 -2.07
N SER A 376 6.30 -4.29 -1.58
CA SER A 376 5.16 -3.88 -0.75
C SER A 376 4.32 -2.78 -1.39
N LEU A 377 3.08 -2.62 -0.90
CA LEU A 377 2.21 -1.50 -1.25
C LEU A 377 2.87 -0.15 -0.98
N ALA A 378 3.49 0.01 0.19
CA ALA A 378 4.23 1.22 0.55
C ALA A 378 5.34 1.55 -0.46
N HIS A 379 6.15 0.56 -0.86
CA HIS A 379 7.21 0.76 -1.86
C HIS A 379 6.65 1.21 -3.21
N ARG A 380 5.50 0.67 -3.64
CA ARG A 380 4.86 1.10 -4.89
C ARG A 380 4.35 2.53 -4.81
N PHE A 381 3.74 2.93 -3.69
CA PHE A 381 3.27 4.31 -3.49
C PHE A 381 4.44 5.30 -3.46
N LEU A 382 5.53 5.00 -2.75
CA LEU A 382 6.72 5.84 -2.75
C LEU A 382 7.34 5.97 -4.15
N SER A 383 7.41 4.86 -4.90
CA SER A 383 7.85 4.87 -6.31
C SER A 383 6.96 5.77 -7.18
N ALA A 384 5.64 5.70 -7.00
CA ALA A 384 4.71 6.59 -7.68
C ALA A 384 4.97 8.07 -7.33
N ALA A 385 5.14 8.40 -6.06
CA ALA A 385 5.44 9.77 -5.61
C ALA A 385 6.75 10.31 -6.23
N VAL A 386 7.80 9.47 -6.28
CA VAL A 386 9.08 9.80 -6.94
C VAL A 386 8.87 10.05 -8.43
N LYS A 387 8.13 9.19 -9.14
CA LYS A 387 7.84 9.35 -10.58
C LYS A 387 6.99 10.59 -10.88
N LEU A 388 6.09 10.98 -9.97
CA LEU A 388 5.31 12.22 -10.08
C LEU A 388 6.08 13.47 -9.68
N ASP A 389 7.29 13.34 -9.12
CA ASP A 389 8.06 14.45 -8.57
C ASP A 389 7.22 15.24 -7.55
N ARG A 390 6.59 14.50 -6.63
CA ARG A 390 5.76 15.01 -5.54
C ARG A 390 6.18 14.40 -4.21
N LYS A 391 6.17 15.22 -3.16
CA LYS A 391 6.45 14.76 -1.81
C LYS A 391 5.38 13.77 -1.37
N PRO A 392 5.73 12.66 -0.70
CA PRO A 392 4.75 11.75 -0.12
C PRO A 392 3.70 12.48 0.74
N SER A 393 4.12 13.45 1.55
CA SER A 393 3.24 14.30 2.36
C SER A 393 2.23 15.18 1.59
N LYS A 394 2.33 15.25 0.26
CA LYS A 394 1.44 15.96 -0.66
C LYS A 394 0.73 15.02 -1.65
N CYS A 395 0.88 13.71 -1.48
CA CYS A 395 0.21 12.71 -2.30
C CYS A 395 -1.10 12.26 -1.65
N VAL A 396 -2.08 11.91 -2.47
CA VAL A 396 -3.33 11.24 -2.08
C VAL A 396 -3.39 9.91 -2.82
N VAL A 397 -3.56 8.81 -2.06
CA VAL A 397 -3.73 7.46 -2.59
C VAL A 397 -5.22 7.13 -2.63
N PHE A 398 -5.71 6.65 -3.77
CA PHE A 398 -7.06 6.12 -3.93
C PHE A 398 -7.02 4.60 -3.84
N GLU A 399 -7.77 4.03 -2.90
CA GLU A 399 -7.69 2.61 -2.54
C GLU A 399 -9.04 2.04 -2.08
N ASP A 400 -9.27 0.73 -2.22
CA ASP A 400 -10.47 0.04 -1.72
C ASP A 400 -10.19 -0.91 -0.53
N ASP A 401 -8.92 -1.22 -0.26
CA ASP A 401 -8.46 -2.15 0.78
C ASP A 401 -7.87 -1.42 2.01
N PRO A 402 -8.30 -1.76 3.25
CA PRO A 402 -7.67 -1.28 4.49
C PRO A 402 -6.15 -1.41 4.56
N ARG A 403 -5.58 -2.45 3.95
CA ARG A 403 -4.13 -2.68 3.87
C ARG A 403 -3.43 -1.59 3.07
N GLY A 404 -3.99 -1.20 1.93
CA GLY A 404 -3.44 -0.14 1.10
C GLY A 404 -3.63 1.25 1.73
N ILE A 405 -4.74 1.48 2.45
CA ILE A 405 -4.93 2.69 3.26
C ILE A 405 -3.83 2.79 4.33
N THR A 406 -3.56 1.69 5.03
CA THR A 406 -2.49 1.63 6.05
C THR A 406 -1.12 1.90 5.42
N ALA A 407 -0.84 1.30 4.26
CA ALA A 407 0.41 1.55 3.53
C ALA A 407 0.57 3.01 3.07
N ALA A 408 -0.50 3.66 2.64
CA ALA A 408 -0.49 5.08 2.27
C ALA A 408 -0.13 5.96 3.48
N HIS A 409 -0.69 5.66 4.65
CA HIS A 409 -0.40 6.36 5.90
C HIS A 409 1.02 6.10 6.41
N ASN A 410 1.53 4.88 6.30
CA ASN A 410 2.94 4.57 6.60
C ASN A 410 3.89 5.39 5.71
N CYS A 411 3.45 5.79 4.52
CA CYS A 411 4.17 6.66 3.60
C CYS A 411 3.93 8.17 3.83
N THR A 412 3.25 8.59 4.91
CA THR A 412 2.83 9.97 5.21
C THR A 412 1.88 10.60 4.17
N MET A 413 1.33 9.79 3.26
CA MET A 413 0.36 10.22 2.25
C MET A 413 -1.04 10.31 2.85
N MET A 414 -1.95 11.00 2.18
CA MET A 414 -3.37 10.92 2.51
C MET A 414 -4.01 9.74 1.78
N ALA A 415 -5.06 9.16 2.36
CA ALA A 415 -5.82 8.07 1.75
C ALA A 415 -7.28 8.48 1.48
N ALA A 416 -7.74 8.27 0.26
CA ALA A 416 -9.13 8.40 -0.16
C ALA A 416 -9.68 7.02 -0.52
N ALA A 417 -10.53 6.47 0.34
CA ALA A 417 -11.08 5.14 0.17
C ALA A 417 -12.31 5.14 -0.76
N LEU A 418 -12.38 4.15 -1.66
CA LEU A 418 -13.60 3.80 -2.37
C LEU A 418 -14.34 2.69 -1.63
N ILE A 419 -15.61 2.93 -1.33
CA ILE A 419 -16.46 1.94 -0.68
C ILE A 419 -16.89 0.90 -1.72
N GLY A 420 -16.54 -0.36 -1.48
CA GLY A 420 -16.77 -1.47 -2.41
C GLY A 420 -17.09 -2.76 -1.66
N ALA A 421 -16.29 -3.80 -1.87
CA ALA A 421 -16.44 -5.06 -1.13
C ALA A 421 -16.08 -4.91 0.36
N HIS A 422 -15.18 -3.97 0.69
CA HIS A 422 -15.01 -3.51 2.05
C HIS A 422 -16.06 -2.45 2.40
N PRO A 423 -16.83 -2.68 3.47
CA PRO A 423 -17.80 -1.71 3.94
C PRO A 423 -17.10 -0.49 4.54
N ALA A 424 -17.78 0.65 4.55
CA ALA A 424 -17.21 1.91 5.01
C ALA A 424 -16.63 1.86 6.44
N TYR A 425 -17.08 0.93 7.29
CA TYR A 425 -16.58 0.80 8.67
C TYR A 425 -15.22 0.11 8.78
N ASP A 426 -14.84 -0.67 7.79
CA ASP A 426 -13.49 -1.25 7.71
C ASP A 426 -12.50 -0.24 7.12
N LEU A 427 -13.00 0.79 6.42
CA LEU A 427 -12.22 1.85 5.76
C LEU A 427 -12.09 3.13 6.62
N VAL A 428 -12.41 3.05 7.92
CA VAL A 428 -12.45 4.21 8.86
C VAL A 428 -11.10 4.91 8.99
N GLN A 429 -10.01 4.20 8.72
CA GLN A 429 -8.67 4.77 8.75
C GLN A 429 -8.45 5.78 7.62
N ALA A 430 -9.17 5.72 6.51
CA ALA A 430 -8.97 6.66 5.41
C ALA A 430 -9.37 8.10 5.80
N ASP A 431 -8.62 9.08 5.27
CA ASP A 431 -8.90 10.50 5.51
C ASP A 431 -10.20 10.96 4.84
N LEU A 432 -10.63 10.23 3.80
CA LEU A 432 -11.89 10.41 3.10
C LEU A 432 -12.38 9.06 2.60
N ALA A 433 -13.66 8.74 2.79
CA ALA A 433 -14.29 7.57 2.18
C ALA A 433 -15.47 8.04 1.30
N VAL A 434 -15.54 7.55 0.06
CA VAL A 434 -16.59 7.88 -0.91
C VAL A 434 -17.12 6.63 -1.59
N ALA A 435 -18.38 6.64 -2.00
CA ALA A 435 -18.96 5.52 -2.73
C ALA A 435 -18.66 5.55 -4.23
N SER A 436 -18.37 6.72 -4.78
CA SER A 436 -18.08 6.92 -6.20
C SER A 436 -17.21 8.16 -6.40
N PHE A 437 -16.44 8.17 -7.50
CA PHE A 437 -15.69 9.34 -7.93
C PHE A 437 -16.58 10.57 -8.20
N ASN A 438 -17.87 10.36 -8.49
CA ASN A 438 -18.85 11.44 -8.67
C ASN A 438 -19.07 12.30 -7.40
N GLU A 439 -18.71 11.78 -6.23
CA GLU A 439 -18.80 12.53 -4.96
C GLU A 439 -17.56 13.41 -4.71
N LEU A 440 -16.53 13.28 -5.56
CA LEU A 440 -15.27 13.98 -5.41
C LEU A 440 -15.26 15.32 -6.13
N SER A 441 -14.50 16.24 -5.56
CA SER A 441 -14.19 17.54 -6.15
C SER A 441 -12.78 17.93 -5.76
N VAL A 442 -12.15 18.81 -6.53
CA VAL A 442 -10.81 19.34 -6.21
C VAL A 442 -10.79 20.03 -4.84
N ILE A 443 -11.94 20.56 -4.39
CA ILE A 443 -12.08 21.16 -3.06
C ILE A 443 -11.92 20.11 -1.96
N ASN A 444 -12.42 18.89 -2.15
CA ASN A 444 -12.24 17.80 -1.18
C ASN A 444 -10.75 17.49 -1.01
N LEU A 445 -9.95 17.47 -2.09
CA LEU A 445 -8.50 17.29 -2.01
C LEU A 445 -7.82 18.39 -1.18
N ARG A 446 -8.18 19.66 -1.41
CA ARG A 446 -7.61 20.78 -0.61
C ARG A 446 -7.93 20.63 0.87
N ARG A 447 -9.14 20.17 1.21
CA ARG A 447 -9.58 19.99 2.60
C ARG A 447 -8.76 18.93 3.33
N LEU A 448 -8.38 17.84 2.66
CA LEU A 448 -7.50 16.82 3.22
C LEU A 448 -6.24 17.45 3.82
N PHE A 449 -5.59 18.34 3.07
CA PHE A 449 -4.34 18.97 3.51
C PHE A 449 -4.52 20.21 4.38
N ALA A 450 -5.72 20.80 4.45
CA ALA A 450 -5.99 21.99 5.25
C ALA A 450 -6.02 21.69 6.76
N HIS A 451 -6.45 20.49 7.16
CA HIS A 451 -6.57 20.11 8.56
C HIS A 451 -5.24 19.79 9.27
N LYS A 452 -4.13 19.62 8.52
CA LYS A 452 -2.78 19.45 9.09
C LYS A 452 -2.27 20.68 9.87
N GLY A 453 -2.95 21.84 9.77
CA GLY A 453 -2.64 23.03 10.58
C GLY A 453 -3.38 23.13 11.91
N SER A 454 -4.40 22.30 12.17
CA SER A 454 -5.25 22.40 13.37
C SER A 454 -4.97 21.32 14.44
N THR A 455 -4.14 20.31 14.15
CA THR A 455 -3.83 19.20 15.07
C THR A 455 -2.36 19.09 15.46
N PHE A 456 -1.53 20.11 15.14
CA PHE A 456 -0.16 20.25 15.63
C PHE A 456 0.05 21.49 16.52
N MET A 457 -1.03 22.18 16.89
CA MET A 457 -1.01 22.97 18.13
C MET A 457 -1.37 22.02 19.23
N ASP A 458 -0.37 21.64 20.02
CA ASP A 458 -0.55 21.22 21.40
C ASP A 458 -1.77 21.96 21.97
N LEU A 459 -2.78 21.21 22.40
CA LEU A 459 -3.50 21.62 23.60
C LEU A 459 -2.46 21.60 24.73
N GLN A 460 -1.56 22.59 24.73
CA GLN A 460 -1.08 23.13 26.00
C GLN A 460 -2.37 23.44 26.71
N LYS A 461 -2.68 22.58 27.69
CA LYS A 461 -3.61 22.86 28.75
C LYS A 461 -3.28 24.28 29.21
N GLN A 462 -3.98 25.28 28.67
CA GLN A 462 -4.26 26.47 29.42
C GLN A 462 -5.15 25.95 30.53
N VAL A 463 -4.49 25.56 31.63
CA VAL A 463 -5.11 25.60 32.94
C VAL A 463 -5.52 27.05 33.10
N MET A 464 -6.74 27.37 32.66
CA MET A 464 -7.40 28.55 33.13
C MET A 464 -7.61 28.31 34.62
N GLU A 465 -6.69 28.83 35.44
CA GLU A 465 -6.95 29.08 36.85
C GLU A 465 -8.06 30.13 36.94
N LYS A 466 -9.29 29.72 36.65
CA LYS A 466 -10.47 30.45 37.08
C LYS A 466 -10.60 30.19 38.57
N ALA A 467 -10.02 31.09 39.37
CA ALA A 467 -10.37 31.19 40.78
C ALA A 467 -11.91 31.28 40.91
N PRO A 468 -12.53 30.52 41.82
CA PRO A 468 -13.98 30.52 41.96
C PRO A 468 -14.48 31.93 42.33
N PRO A 469 -15.64 32.37 41.80
CA PRO A 469 -16.14 33.71 42.05
C PRO A 469 -16.45 33.87 43.54
N LYS A 470 -15.82 34.87 44.17
CA LYS A 470 -16.11 35.26 45.56
C LYS A 470 -17.57 35.65 45.66
N ARG A 471 -18.38 34.85 46.37
CA ARG A 471 -19.73 35.24 46.83
C ARG A 471 -19.60 36.54 47.64
N LYS A 472 -20.13 37.64 47.13
CA LYS A 472 -20.43 38.82 47.95
C LYS A 472 -21.69 38.50 48.73
N LEU A 473 -21.55 38.21 50.03
CA LEU A 473 -22.66 38.24 50.97
C LEU A 473 -23.15 39.69 51.03
N THR A 474 -24.30 39.96 50.42
CA THR A 474 -25.07 41.17 50.66
C THR A 474 -26.05 40.80 51.76
N ILE A 475 -25.85 41.37 52.95
CA ILE A 475 -26.80 41.28 54.05
C ILE A 475 -27.87 42.30 53.72
N ASP A 476 -28.99 41.84 53.18
CA ASP A 476 -30.21 42.62 53.11
C ASP A 476 -30.88 42.57 54.49
N THR A 477 -30.52 43.54 55.35
CA THR A 477 -31.39 43.98 56.43
C THR A 477 -32.64 44.60 55.82
N ILE A 478 -33.81 44.01 56.06
CA ILE A 478 -35.12 44.65 56.32
C ILE A 478 -36.06 43.56 56.89
N PHE A 479 -36.14 43.48 58.23
CA PHE A 479 -37.33 43.72 59.07
C PHE A 479 -37.00 43.47 60.54
#